data_AF-A0A1V1NWG1-F1
#
_entry.id   AF-A0A1V1NWG1-F1
#
_cell.length_a   1.000
_cell.length_b   1.000
_cell.length_c   1.000
_cell.angle_alpha   90.00
_cell.angle_beta   90.00
_cell.angle_gamma   90.00
#
_symmetry.space_group_name_H-M   'P 1'
#
loop_
_entity.id
_entity.type
_entity.pdbx_description
1 polymer ?
#
loop_
_entity_poly.entity_id
_entity_poly.type
_entity_poly.pdbx_seq_one_letter_code
_entity_poly.pdbx_strand_id
1 'polypeptide(L)'
;MNYQMPKRRFERSGFVNPKTAYYVPLENVTNTDNEDMKTMVDNGRYFSIFAPRQSGKTTFFRTFAKELETNPEYIFILMSFEYCKKDDTSAFYSYIQEKIYNQLVDRLKSVHCHNVKAVQQFLGTHSLTKCNDFYSLFSELNKIITQKKLSYLLMNSMAFHRMKSKPF
;
A
#
# COMPACT_ATOMS: atom_id res chain seq x y z
N MET A 1 -1.83 -22.76 -35.05
CA MET A 1 -2.81 -22.86 -33.95
C MET A 1 -3.29 -21.46 -33.64
N ASN A 2 -4.59 -21.17 -33.79
CA ASN A 2 -5.15 -19.86 -33.45
C ASN A 2 -5.42 -19.81 -31.94
N TYR A 3 -4.84 -18.82 -31.26
CA TYR A 3 -5.06 -18.60 -29.83
C TYR A 3 -6.52 -18.25 -29.58
N GLN A 4 -7.24 -19.08 -28.80
CA GLN A 4 -8.59 -18.77 -28.33
C GLN A 4 -8.50 -18.10 -26.96
N MET A 5 -9.03 -16.87 -26.88
CA MET A 5 -9.08 -16.15 -25.61
C MET A 5 -9.96 -16.95 -24.62
N PRO A 6 -9.48 -17.26 -23.40
CA PRO A 6 -10.25 -18.04 -22.46
C PRO A 6 -11.55 -17.32 -22.07
N LYS A 7 -12.66 -18.06 -22.01
CA LYS A 7 -13.94 -17.53 -21.51
C LYS A 7 -13.77 -17.06 -20.07
N ARG A 8 -14.16 -15.80 -19.79
CA ARG A 8 -14.15 -15.25 -18.43
C ARG A 8 -15.06 -16.08 -17.52
N ARG A 9 -14.68 -16.21 -16.24
CA ARG A 9 -15.43 -16.95 -15.22
C ARG A 9 -15.83 -16.06 -14.04
N PHE A 10 -16.88 -16.43 -13.32
CA PHE A 10 -17.15 -15.84 -12.01
C PHE A 10 -16.23 -16.48 -10.97
N GLU A 11 -15.42 -15.68 -10.28
CA GLU A 11 -14.53 -16.19 -9.25
C GLU A 11 -15.30 -16.51 -7.96
N ARG A 12 -14.93 -17.63 -7.33
CA ARG A 12 -15.50 -18.07 -6.04
C ARG A 12 -14.59 -17.73 -4.85
N SER A 13 -13.42 -17.18 -5.13
CA SER A 13 -12.39 -16.80 -4.15
C SER A 13 -12.28 -15.28 -3.98
N GLY A 14 -11.54 -14.81 -2.97
CA GLY A 14 -11.46 -13.39 -2.64
C GLY A 14 -10.70 -12.51 -3.63
N PHE A 15 -9.87 -13.09 -4.51
CA PHE A 15 -9.14 -12.35 -5.53
C PHE A 15 -9.78 -12.58 -6.91
N VAL A 16 -10.16 -11.48 -7.56
CA VAL A 16 -10.70 -11.50 -8.93
C VAL A 16 -9.61 -10.98 -9.86
N ASN A 17 -9.12 -11.82 -10.78
CA ASN A 17 -8.19 -11.40 -11.83
C ASN A 17 -8.98 -10.84 -13.03
N PRO A 18 -8.88 -9.54 -13.33
CA PRO A 18 -9.60 -8.91 -14.45
C PRO A 18 -9.39 -9.57 -15.82
N LYS A 19 -8.23 -10.23 -16.03
CA LYS A 19 -7.89 -10.88 -17.30
C LYS A 19 -8.66 -12.18 -17.52
N THR A 20 -9.09 -12.84 -16.44
CA THR A 20 -9.66 -14.20 -16.51
C THR A 20 -11.04 -14.29 -15.88
N ALA A 21 -11.50 -13.25 -15.18
CA ALA A 21 -12.75 -13.25 -14.43
C ALA A 21 -13.65 -12.04 -14.74
N TYR A 22 -14.95 -12.21 -14.58
CA TYR A 22 -15.89 -11.09 -14.57
C TYR A 22 -15.67 -10.26 -13.31
N TYR A 23 -15.60 -8.94 -13.47
CA TYR A 23 -15.50 -7.99 -12.37
C TYR A 23 -16.20 -6.69 -12.75
N VAL A 24 -16.60 -5.92 -11.74
CA VAL A 24 -17.14 -4.57 -11.92
C VAL A 24 -16.00 -3.58 -11.70
N PRO A 25 -15.64 -2.74 -12.69
CA PRO A 25 -14.72 -1.65 -12.48
C PRO A 25 -15.31 -0.66 -11.47
N LEU A 26 -14.50 -0.26 -10.49
CA LEU A 26 -14.90 0.68 -9.44
C LEU A 26 -14.41 2.10 -9.75
N GLU A 27 -14.52 2.51 -11.02
CA GLU A 27 -13.97 3.76 -11.57
C GLU A 27 -14.69 5.02 -11.03
N ASN A 28 -15.93 4.87 -10.56
CA ASN A 28 -16.75 5.96 -10.03
C ASN A 28 -16.81 5.97 -8.50
N VAL A 29 -15.89 5.27 -7.82
CA VAL A 29 -15.85 5.28 -6.35
C VAL A 29 -15.20 6.56 -5.87
N THR A 30 -16.02 7.48 -5.34
CA THR A 30 -15.60 8.74 -4.73
C THR A 30 -15.98 8.80 -3.25
N ASN A 31 -15.35 9.69 -2.49
CA ASN A 31 -15.75 9.98 -1.11
C ASN A 31 -17.00 10.90 -1.08
N THR A 32 -17.42 11.33 0.12
CA THR A 32 -18.58 12.23 0.30
C THR A 32 -18.40 13.62 -0.33
N ASP A 33 -17.15 14.00 -0.61
CA ASP A 33 -16.79 15.26 -1.25
C ASP A 33 -16.59 15.09 -2.77
N ASN A 34 -16.97 13.93 -3.31
CA ASN A 34 -16.82 13.55 -4.72
C ASN A 34 -15.36 13.51 -5.21
N GLU A 35 -14.39 13.25 -4.32
CA GLU A 35 -13.00 13.03 -4.67
C GLU A 35 -12.74 11.53 -4.92
N ASP A 36 -12.05 11.21 -6.02
CA ASP A 36 -11.54 9.87 -6.26
C ASP A 36 -10.27 9.57 -5.43
N MET A 37 -9.83 8.31 -5.43
CA MET A 37 -8.65 7.89 -4.67
C MET A 37 -7.38 8.62 -5.10
N LYS A 38 -7.22 8.91 -6.39
CA LYS A 38 -6.02 9.59 -6.88
C LYS A 38 -5.95 11.02 -6.33
N THR A 39 -7.05 11.73 -6.38
CA THR A 39 -7.22 13.10 -5.85
C THR A 39 -6.93 13.12 -4.36
N MET A 40 -7.47 12.15 -3.61
CA MET A 40 -7.16 12.03 -2.17
C MET A 40 -5.66 11.80 -1.92
N VAL A 41 -5.01 10.91 -2.68
CA VAL A 41 -3.55 10.69 -2.59
C VAL A 41 -2.78 11.97 -2.92
N ASP A 42 -3.18 12.68 -3.99
CA ASP A 42 -2.52 13.90 -4.44
C ASP A 42 -2.59 15.03 -3.42
N ASN A 43 -3.67 15.08 -2.66
CA ASN A 43 -3.92 16.02 -1.58
C ASN A 43 -3.32 15.55 -0.23
N GLY A 44 -2.63 14.40 -0.20
CA GLY A 44 -2.05 13.84 1.03
C GLY A 44 -3.11 13.39 2.05
N ARG A 45 -4.33 13.10 1.60
CA ARG A 45 -5.44 12.67 2.47
C ARG A 45 -5.34 11.17 2.77
N TYR A 46 -5.61 10.80 4.01
CA TYR A 46 -5.82 9.41 4.39
C TYR A 46 -7.23 8.99 4.02
N PHE A 47 -7.39 7.77 3.51
CA PHE A 47 -8.70 7.19 3.23
C PHE A 47 -8.74 5.71 3.63
N SER A 48 -9.96 5.21 3.82
CA SER A 48 -10.21 3.81 4.14
C SER A 48 -11.37 3.30 3.30
N ILE A 49 -11.26 2.05 2.83
CA ILE A 49 -12.32 1.42 2.04
C ILE A 49 -12.98 0.35 2.91
N PHE A 50 -14.20 0.66 3.36
CA PHE A 50 -15.06 -0.27 4.05
C PHE A 50 -16.00 -0.94 3.05
N ALA A 51 -15.69 -2.18 2.67
CA ALA A 51 -16.55 -2.96 1.80
C ALA A 51 -16.68 -4.41 2.28
N PRO A 52 -17.86 -5.06 2.11
CA PRO A 52 -18.06 -6.47 2.46
C PRO A 52 -17.02 -7.42 1.87
N ARG A 53 -16.91 -8.65 2.39
CA ARG A 53 -16.08 -9.68 1.76
C ARG A 53 -16.53 -9.89 0.30
N GLN A 54 -15.57 -10.18 -0.59
CA GLN A 54 -15.82 -10.44 -2.02
C GLN A 54 -16.44 -9.29 -2.84
N SER A 55 -16.48 -8.07 -2.31
CA SER A 55 -16.92 -6.85 -3.04
C SER A 55 -15.93 -6.35 -4.11
N GLY A 56 -14.87 -7.09 -4.42
CA GLY A 56 -13.84 -6.64 -5.35
C GLY A 56 -12.83 -5.63 -4.78
N LYS A 57 -12.93 -5.23 -3.51
CA LYS A 57 -12.01 -4.25 -2.88
C LYS A 57 -10.52 -4.57 -3.09
N THR A 58 -10.11 -5.83 -2.98
CA THR A 58 -8.70 -6.22 -3.17
C THR A 58 -8.26 -6.05 -4.62
N THR A 59 -9.14 -6.38 -5.58
CA THR A 59 -8.88 -6.18 -7.01
C THR A 59 -8.78 -4.69 -7.35
N PHE A 60 -9.66 -3.88 -6.76
CA PHE A 60 -9.63 -2.43 -6.92
C PHE A 60 -8.34 -1.80 -6.38
N PHE A 61 -7.99 -2.08 -5.11
CA PHE A 61 -6.73 -1.60 -4.53
C PHE A 61 -5.51 -2.06 -5.31
N ARG A 62 -5.47 -3.31 -5.79
CA ARG A 62 -4.35 -3.80 -6.61
C ARG A 62 -4.25 -3.11 -7.96
N THR A 63 -5.37 -2.69 -8.53
CA THR A 63 -5.39 -1.95 -9.80
C THR A 63 -4.83 -0.54 -9.58
N PHE A 64 -5.36 0.17 -8.58
CA PHE A 64 -4.86 1.48 -8.18
C PHE A 64 -3.38 1.47 -7.75
N ALA A 65 -2.96 0.47 -6.96
CA ALA A 65 -1.58 0.28 -6.55
C ALA A 65 -0.63 0.16 -7.75
N LYS A 66 -1.02 -0.57 -8.81
CA LYS A 66 -0.22 -0.70 -10.02
C LYS A 66 -0.09 0.61 -10.78
N GLU A 67 -1.13 1.43 -10.80
CA GLU A 67 -1.09 2.76 -11.42
C GLU A 67 -0.12 3.70 -10.69
N LEU A 68 -0.11 3.65 -9.35
CA LEU A 68 0.87 4.41 -8.56
C LEU A 68 2.29 3.85 -8.72
N GLU A 69 2.43 2.53 -8.81
CA GLU A 69 3.72 1.86 -9.01
C GLU A 69 4.33 2.19 -10.39
N THR A 70 3.53 2.39 -11.44
CA THR A 70 4.07 2.79 -12.74
C THR A 70 4.34 4.29 -12.86
N ASN A 71 3.79 5.12 -11.99
CA ASN A 71 3.98 6.57 -12.03
C ASN A 71 5.24 7.03 -11.26
N PRO A 72 6.26 7.60 -11.93
CA PRO A 72 7.53 7.98 -11.31
C PRO A 72 7.43 9.15 -10.32
N GLU A 73 6.32 9.89 -10.29
CA GLU A 73 6.08 10.99 -9.34
C GLU A 73 5.84 10.50 -7.92
N TYR A 74 5.38 9.24 -7.78
CA TYR A 74 5.09 8.63 -6.49
C TYR A 74 6.18 7.65 -6.07
N ILE A 75 6.54 7.75 -4.80
CA ILE A 75 7.23 6.68 -4.08
C ILE A 75 6.16 5.87 -3.38
N PHE A 76 5.76 4.78 -4.04
CA PHE A 76 4.71 3.89 -3.59
C PHE A 76 5.28 2.78 -2.71
N ILE A 77 4.66 2.56 -1.54
CA ILE A 77 4.97 1.42 -0.66
C ILE A 77 3.68 0.65 -0.40
N LEU A 78 3.74 -0.66 -0.65
CA LEU A 78 2.64 -1.58 -0.43
C LEU A 78 2.92 -2.48 0.78
N MET A 79 2.05 -2.43 1.78
CA MET A 79 2.16 -3.28 2.97
C MET A 79 0.98 -4.22 3.09
N SER A 80 1.23 -5.44 3.53
CA SER A 80 0.20 -6.40 3.96
C SER A 80 0.53 -6.93 5.34
N PHE A 81 -0.46 -6.95 6.23
CA PHE A 81 -0.33 -7.44 7.60
C PHE A 81 -0.98 -8.81 7.80
N GLU A 82 -1.32 -9.50 6.70
CA GLU A 82 -2.05 -10.77 6.75
C GLU A 82 -1.33 -11.84 7.57
N TYR A 83 0.01 -11.81 7.56
CA TYR A 83 0.88 -12.76 8.24
C TYR A 83 1.26 -12.34 9.67
N CYS A 84 1.00 -11.09 10.07
CA CYS A 84 1.45 -10.54 11.35
C CYS A 84 0.52 -10.83 12.54
N LYS A 85 -0.47 -11.73 12.38
CA LYS A 85 -1.54 -11.92 13.37
C LYS A 85 -1.09 -12.53 14.70
N LYS A 86 0.07 -13.17 14.72
CA LYS A 86 0.61 -13.91 15.89
C LYS A 86 2.01 -13.45 16.28
N ASP A 87 2.53 -12.43 15.62
CA ASP A 87 3.87 -11.94 15.88
C ASP A 87 3.87 -11.18 17.21
N ASP A 88 4.95 -11.33 17.98
CA ASP A 88 5.20 -10.39 19.06
C ASP A 88 5.55 -9.00 18.50
N THR A 89 5.53 -8.00 19.38
CA THR A 89 5.79 -6.62 19.01
C THR A 89 7.13 -6.43 18.28
N SER A 90 8.17 -7.15 18.69
CA SER A 90 9.52 -7.02 18.11
C SER A 90 9.58 -7.59 16.69
N ALA A 91 9.01 -8.78 16.50
CA ALA A 91 8.89 -9.43 15.21
C ALA A 91 8.04 -8.58 14.25
N PHE A 92 6.96 -7.96 14.73
CA PHE A 92 6.12 -7.05 13.94
C PHE A 92 6.91 -5.84 13.41
N TYR A 93 7.64 -5.12 14.27
CA TYR A 93 8.41 -3.96 13.83
C TYR A 93 9.58 -4.34 12.91
N SER A 94 10.24 -5.46 13.20
CA SER A 94 11.33 -5.99 12.35
C SER A 94 10.83 -6.32 10.94
N TYR A 95 9.66 -6.99 10.84
CA TYR A 95 9.01 -7.27 9.56
C TYR A 95 8.68 -5.98 8.80
N ILE A 96 8.08 -4.99 9.48
CA ILE A 96 7.71 -3.73 8.83
C ILE A 96 8.96 -2.98 8.36
N GLN A 97 10.01 -2.93 9.17
CA GLN A 97 11.28 -2.31 8.81
C GLN A 97 11.82 -2.89 7.52
N GLU A 98 11.96 -4.21 7.46
CA GLU A 98 12.46 -4.91 6.28
C GLU A 98 11.62 -4.55 5.04
N LYS A 99 10.30 -4.61 5.15
CA LYS A 99 9.39 -4.36 4.01
C LYS A 99 9.37 -2.90 3.56
N ILE A 100 9.37 -1.94 4.47
CA ILE A 100 9.40 -0.52 4.12
C ILE A 100 10.74 -0.17 3.52
N TYR A 101 11.85 -0.59 4.14
CA TYR A 101 13.19 -0.17 3.73
C TYR A 101 13.53 -0.70 2.34
N ASN A 102 13.28 -1.99 2.09
CA ASN A 102 13.55 -2.60 0.79
C ASN A 102 12.70 -1.95 -0.31
N GLN A 103 11.39 -1.81 -0.10
CA GLN A 103 10.51 -1.18 -1.10
C GLN A 103 10.88 0.28 -1.36
N LEU A 104 11.22 1.04 -0.31
CA LEU A 104 11.62 2.44 -0.46
C LEU A 104 12.89 2.56 -1.30
N VAL A 105 13.93 1.79 -0.98
CA VAL A 105 15.21 1.83 -1.71
C VAL A 105 15.03 1.37 -3.16
N ASP A 106 14.34 0.25 -3.37
CA ASP A 106 14.09 -0.28 -4.71
C ASP A 106 13.28 0.70 -5.55
N ARG A 107 12.25 1.31 -4.96
CA ARG A 107 11.44 2.32 -5.63
C ARG A 107 12.28 3.53 -6.01
N LEU A 108 13.01 4.11 -5.06
CA LEU A 108 13.86 5.28 -5.30
C LEU A 108 14.89 5.03 -6.42
N LYS A 109 15.46 3.82 -6.49
CA LYS A 109 16.36 3.41 -7.59
C LYS A 109 15.62 3.35 -8.93
N SER A 110 14.45 2.71 -8.96
CA SER A 110 13.66 2.55 -10.19
C SER A 110 13.20 3.87 -10.80
N VAL A 111 12.94 4.89 -9.96
CA VAL A 111 12.56 6.24 -10.39
C VAL A 111 13.75 7.19 -10.53
N HIS A 112 14.98 6.67 -10.51
CA HIS A 112 16.23 7.42 -10.62
C HIS A 112 16.31 8.64 -9.69
N CYS A 113 15.90 8.49 -8.43
CA CYS A 113 15.96 9.58 -7.46
C CYS A 113 17.43 9.89 -7.08
N HIS A 114 17.83 11.16 -7.17
CA HIS A 114 19.19 11.60 -6.82
C HIS A 114 19.55 11.34 -5.34
N ASN A 115 18.55 11.29 -4.45
CA ASN A 115 18.76 11.22 -3.00
C ASN A 115 18.79 9.77 -2.46
N VAL A 116 18.81 8.75 -3.34
CA VAL A 116 18.85 7.32 -2.93
C VAL A 116 19.97 7.04 -1.94
N LYS A 117 21.19 7.55 -2.18
CA LYS A 117 22.35 7.29 -1.31
C LYS A 117 22.15 7.86 0.10
N ALA A 118 21.64 9.08 0.19
CA ALA A 118 21.34 9.73 1.47
C ALA A 118 20.26 8.95 2.24
N VAL A 119 19.22 8.49 1.55
CA VAL A 119 18.17 7.64 2.15
C VAL A 119 18.77 6.32 2.63
N GLN A 120 19.57 5.62 1.82
CA GLN A 120 20.20 4.35 2.24
C GLN A 120 21.10 4.50 3.46
N GLN A 121 21.87 5.59 3.54
CA GLN A 121 22.72 5.88 4.69
C GLN A 121 21.87 6.09 5.95
N PHE A 122 20.80 6.89 5.87
CA PHE A 122 19.87 7.10 6.98
C PHE A 122 19.23 5.79 7.44
N LEU A 123 18.68 5.00 6.51
CA LEU A 123 18.04 3.72 6.80
C LEU A 123 19.02 2.72 7.44
N GLY A 124 20.30 2.77 7.11
CA GLY A 124 21.34 1.93 7.73
C GLY A 124 21.59 2.24 9.20
N THR A 125 21.20 3.43 9.67
CA THR A 125 21.36 3.86 11.08
C THR A 125 20.04 3.87 11.86
N HIS A 126 18.91 3.83 11.15
CA HIS A 126 17.58 3.90 11.75
C HIS A 126 16.99 2.52 12.01
N SER A 127 16.37 2.32 13.16
CA SER A 127 15.62 1.10 13.50
C SER A 127 14.18 1.40 13.90
N LEU A 128 13.25 0.53 13.51
CA LEU A 128 11.87 0.52 13.96
C LEU A 128 11.76 -0.51 15.10
N THR A 129 11.52 -0.01 16.30
CA THR A 129 11.32 -0.81 17.52
C THR A 129 10.02 -0.45 18.24
N LYS A 130 9.48 0.75 17.98
CA LYS A 130 8.26 1.29 18.58
C LYS A 130 7.58 2.27 17.63
N CYS A 131 6.34 2.63 17.96
CA CYS A 131 5.50 3.50 17.14
C CYS A 131 6.16 4.86 16.83
N ASN A 132 6.85 5.47 17.80
CA ASN A 132 7.49 6.78 17.62
C ASN A 132 8.59 6.76 16.56
N ASP A 133 9.18 5.60 16.26
CA ASP A 133 10.24 5.48 15.26
C ASP A 133 9.69 5.70 13.85
N PHE A 134 8.38 5.48 13.61
CA PHE A 134 7.74 5.86 12.35
C PHE A 134 7.74 7.37 12.14
N TYR A 135 7.50 8.15 13.20
CA TYR A 135 7.51 9.61 13.08
C TYR A 135 8.90 10.10 12.67
N SER A 136 9.94 9.60 13.34
CA SER A 136 11.34 9.92 13.00
C SER A 136 11.68 9.49 11.57
N LEU A 137 11.30 8.28 11.17
CA LEU A 137 11.45 7.78 9.80
C LEU A 137 10.85 8.76 8.77
N PHE A 138 9.57 9.08 8.90
CA PHE A 138 8.88 9.91 7.90
C PHE A 138 9.33 11.37 7.93
N SER A 139 9.63 11.91 9.11
CA SER A 139 10.16 13.27 9.26
C SER A 139 11.51 13.42 8.54
N GLU A 140 12.45 12.50 8.75
CA GLU A 140 13.75 12.54 8.07
C GLU A 140 13.64 12.25 6.57
N LEU A 141 12.78 11.31 6.17
CA LEU A 141 12.53 11.06 4.75
C LEU A 141 11.98 12.30 4.03
N ASN A 142 11.09 13.07 4.65
CA ASN A 142 10.58 14.32 4.09
C ASN A 142 11.65 15.42 3.96
N LYS A 143 12.65 15.42 4.85
CA LYS A 143 13.80 16.34 4.73
C LYS A 143 14.72 15.95 3.58
N ILE A 144 14.93 14.65 3.39
CA ILE A 144 15.82 14.13 2.34
C ILE A 144 15.14 14.16 0.97
N ILE A 145 13.86 13.81 0.88
CA ILE A 145 13.11 13.64 -0.37
C ILE A 145 12.20 14.86 -0.56
N THR A 146 12.74 15.92 -1.15
CA THR A 146 12.01 17.19 -1.31
C THR A 146 11.26 17.31 -2.65
N GLN A 147 11.59 16.49 -3.65
CA GLN A 147 11.08 16.63 -5.03
C GLN A 147 10.04 15.59 -5.45
N LYS A 148 9.66 14.65 -4.57
CA LYS A 148 8.71 13.57 -4.91
C LYS A 148 7.64 13.45 -3.84
N LYS A 149 6.42 13.06 -4.26
CA LYS A 149 5.33 12.77 -3.33
C LYS A 149 5.52 11.36 -2.76
N LEU A 150 5.41 11.26 -1.44
CA LEU A 150 5.53 10.00 -0.71
C LEU A 150 4.12 9.49 -0.41
N SER A 151 3.79 8.29 -0.87
CA SER A 151 2.45 7.74 -0.72
C SER A 151 2.50 6.31 -0.21
N TYR A 152 1.87 6.08 0.93
CA TYR A 152 1.84 4.79 1.61
C TYR A 152 0.48 4.14 1.43
N LEU A 153 0.46 2.92 0.90
CA LEU A 153 -0.76 2.13 0.82
C LEU A 153 -0.66 0.90 1.72
N LEU A 154 -1.45 0.93 2.78
CA LEU A 154 -1.58 -0.19 3.72
C LEU A 154 -2.75 -1.07 3.29
N MET A 155 -2.47 -2.22 2.69
CA MET A 155 -3.48 -3.21 2.34
C MET A 155 -3.68 -4.21 3.47
N ASN A 156 -4.75 -4.04 4.25
CA ASN A 156 -5.26 -5.11 5.11
C ASN A 156 -6.06 -6.11 4.28
N SER A 157 -5.37 -7.11 3.71
CA SER A 157 -6.00 -8.36 3.32
C SER A 157 -6.35 -9.12 4.59
N MET A 158 -7.64 -9.17 4.91
CA MET A 158 -8.28 -9.77 6.09
C MET A 158 -8.48 -8.84 7.30
N ALA A 159 -9.76 -8.47 7.47
CA ALA A 159 -10.46 -8.28 8.74
C ALA A 159 -9.56 -8.15 9.97
N PHE A 160 -9.28 -6.91 10.39
CA PHE A 160 -9.04 -6.65 11.80
C PHE A 160 -10.34 -7.03 12.52
N HIS A 161 -10.38 -8.25 13.06
CA HIS A 161 -11.43 -8.65 13.98
C HIS A 161 -11.26 -7.75 15.20
N ARG A 162 -12.08 -6.70 15.26
CA ARG A 162 -12.54 -5.99 16.47
C ARG A 162 -11.74 -6.38 17.72
N MET A 163 -10.61 -5.71 17.97
CA MET A 163 -10.16 -5.57 19.35
C MET A 163 -11.24 -4.73 20.03
N LYS A 164 -12.11 -5.42 20.78
CA LYS A 164 -13.02 -4.77 21.73
C LYS A 164 -12.14 -4.01 22.72
N SER A 165 -12.00 -2.70 22.54
CA SER A 165 -11.77 -1.84 23.69
C SER A 165 -13.03 -1.94 24.55
N LYS A 166 -12.86 -2.46 25.76
CA LYS A 166 -13.83 -2.29 26.84
C LYS A 166 -14.01 -0.78 27.04
N PRO A 167 -15.25 -0.30 27.27
CA PRO A 167 -15.44 1.09 27.64
C PRO A 167 -14.82 1.31 29.02
N PHE A 168 -14.07 2.40 29.16
CA PHE A 168 -14.00 3.13 30.42
C PHE A 168 -15.23 4.02 30.50
#